data_AF-A0AAE1HIE6-F1
#
_entry.id   AF-A0AAE1HIE6-F1
#
_cell.length_a   1.000
_cell.length_b   1.000
_cell.length_c   1.000
_cell.angle_alpha   90.00
_cell.angle_beta   90.00
_cell.angle_gamma   90.00
#
_symmetry.space_group_name_H-M   'P 1'
#
loop_
_entity.id
_entity.type
_entity.pdbx_description
1 polymer ?
#
loop_
_entity_poly.entity_id
_entity_poly.type
_entity_poly.pdbx_seq_one_letter_code
_entity_poly.pdbx_strand_id
1 'polypeptide(L)'
;MAPRPRCVPPDTETLQQLEEEWRALPRLSIPAEAKACLKEADQFWHVMLTATDECGELLLKIMPRFALNVLSLPHSNAECERIFSKVNRIKTPLRNRLVVPTVLGCMLASQSVRRGGSCCTSFRPDVDLKSRYTARTIYGGEAAEAEEE
;
A
#
# COMPACT_ATOMS: atom_id res chain seq x y z
N MET A 1 38.09 -2.10 -20.82
CA MET A 1 36.69 -2.16 -20.34
C MET A 1 36.67 -1.56 -18.95
N ALA A 2 36.31 -0.28 -18.82
CA ALA A 2 36.32 0.40 -17.53
C ALA A 2 35.15 -0.09 -16.66
N PRO A 3 35.36 -0.34 -15.35
CA PRO A 3 34.26 -0.69 -14.46
C PRO A 3 33.29 0.48 -14.38
N ARG A 4 32.00 0.22 -14.61
CA ARG A 4 30.96 1.24 -14.47
C ARG A 4 30.97 1.78 -13.04
N PRO A 5 30.78 3.10 -12.83
CA PRO A 5 30.67 3.64 -11.49
C PRO A 5 29.53 2.92 -10.78
N ARG A 6 29.83 2.27 -9.65
CA ARG A 6 28.76 1.80 -8.77
C ARG A 6 28.06 3.05 -8.27
N CYS A 7 26.76 3.15 -8.52
CA CYS A 7 25.91 4.03 -7.73
C CYS A 7 25.98 3.49 -6.30
N VAL A 8 26.92 4.00 -5.50
CA VAL A 8 26.95 3.74 -4.06
C VAL A 8 25.88 4.67 -3.48
N PRO A 9 24.76 4.16 -2.96
CA PRO A 9 23.75 5.02 -2.36
C PRO A 9 24.31 5.66 -1.08
N PRO A 10 23.74 6.81 -0.66
CA PRO A 10 24.27 7.63 0.43
C PRO A 10 24.25 6.93 1.80
N ASP A 11 23.39 5.94 2.02
CA ASP A 11 23.27 5.20 3.28
C ASP A 11 23.98 3.84 3.20
N THR A 12 25.31 3.83 3.36
CA THR A 12 26.07 2.57 3.38
C THR A 12 25.77 1.71 4.61
N GLU A 13 25.40 2.32 5.73
CA GLU A 13 25.13 1.62 7.00
C GLU A 13 23.86 0.77 6.94
N THR A 14 22.77 1.29 6.35
CA THR A 14 21.49 0.57 6.26
C THR A 14 21.59 -0.63 5.32
N LEU A 15 22.36 -0.51 4.24
CA LEU A 15 22.65 -1.61 3.34
C LEU A 15 23.53 -2.69 3.97
N GLN A 16 24.52 -2.29 4.77
CA GLN A 16 25.36 -3.23 5.52
C GLN A 16 24.50 -4.01 6.53
N GLN A 17 23.64 -3.33 7.29
CA GLN A 17 22.72 -3.96 8.23
C GLN A 17 21.76 -4.93 7.53
N LEU A 18 21.22 -4.55 6.36
CA LEU A 18 20.37 -5.42 5.55
C LEU A 18 21.12 -6.68 5.09
N GLU A 19 22.36 -6.54 4.65
CA GLU A 19 23.19 -7.67 4.22
C GLU A 19 23.54 -8.61 5.39
N GLU A 20 23.87 -8.06 6.55
CA GLU A 20 24.14 -8.81 7.77
C GLU A 20 22.91 -9.61 8.22
N GLU A 21 21.75 -8.96 8.26
CA GLU A 21 20.45 -9.58 8.57
C GLU A 21 20.11 -10.69 7.58
N TRP A 22 20.32 -10.46 6.28
CA TRP A 22 20.12 -11.48 5.24
C TRP A 22 21.04 -12.69 5.45
N ARG A 23 22.32 -12.47 5.75
CA ARG A 23 23.28 -13.54 6.04
C ARG A 23 22.95 -14.29 7.33
N ALA A 24 22.33 -13.62 8.30
CA ALA A 24 21.91 -14.21 9.57
C ALA A 24 20.64 -15.06 9.44
N LEU A 25 19.78 -14.79 8.45
CA LEU A 25 18.49 -15.47 8.26
C LEU A 25 18.54 -17.01 8.35
N PRO A 26 19.50 -17.73 7.70
CA PRO A 26 19.55 -19.19 7.80
C PRO A 26 19.97 -19.72 9.17
N ARG A 27 20.58 -18.86 10.01
CA ARG A 27 21.03 -19.20 11.36
C ARG A 27 19.98 -18.91 12.43
N LEU A 28 18.93 -18.16 12.08
CA LEU A 28 17.87 -17.80 13.01
C LEU A 28 16.89 -18.96 13.22
N SER A 29 16.42 -19.10 14.46
CA SER A 29 15.30 -19.99 14.76
C SER A 29 14.02 -19.34 14.27
N ILE A 30 13.58 -19.74 13.08
CA ILE A 30 12.34 -19.22 12.49
C ILE A 30 11.14 -19.70 13.33
N PRO A 31 10.25 -18.80 13.79
CA PRO A 31 9.04 -19.15 14.53
C PRO A 31 8.18 -20.17 13.78
N ALA A 32 7.51 -21.06 14.51
CA ALA A 32 6.64 -22.08 13.91
C ALA A 32 5.51 -21.46 13.06
N GLU A 33 4.99 -20.31 13.49
CA GLU A 33 3.97 -19.53 12.77
C GLU A 33 4.47 -19.05 11.40
N ALA A 34 5.69 -18.50 11.35
CA ALA A 34 6.30 -18.09 10.09
C ALA A 34 6.51 -19.29 9.15
N LYS A 35 6.91 -20.46 9.67
CA LYS A 35 7.04 -21.68 8.85
C LYS A 35 5.71 -22.13 8.24
N ALA A 36 4.60 -21.96 8.94
CA ALA A 36 3.27 -22.28 8.42
C ALA A 36 2.87 -21.36 7.25
N CYS A 37 3.32 -20.10 7.28
CA CYS A 37 3.02 -19.08 6.27
C CYS A 37 3.98 -19.07 5.07
N LEU A 38 4.89 -20.04 4.91
CA LEU A 38 5.89 -20.06 3.82
C LEU A 38 5.28 -19.98 2.40
N LYS A 39 4.02 -20.34 2.22
CA LYS A 39 3.31 -20.24 0.94
C LYS A 39 2.93 -18.80 0.57
N GLU A 40 2.73 -17.96 1.57
CA GLU A 40 2.28 -16.57 1.44
C GLU A 40 3.39 -15.64 1.95
N ALA A 41 4.21 -15.15 1.02
CA ALA A 41 5.42 -14.40 1.36
C ALA A 41 5.14 -13.14 2.19
N ASP A 42 4.02 -12.48 1.93
CA ASP A 42 3.55 -11.32 2.69
C ASP A 42 3.25 -11.66 4.15
N GLN A 43 2.54 -12.76 4.39
CA GLN A 43 2.24 -13.25 5.74
C GLN A 43 3.52 -13.69 6.46
N PHE A 44 4.42 -14.39 5.76
CA PHE A 44 5.72 -14.79 6.30
C PHE A 44 6.52 -13.58 6.81
N TRP A 45 6.71 -12.56 5.96
CA TRP A 45 7.49 -11.37 6.33
C TRP A 45 6.77 -10.49 7.36
N HIS A 46 5.43 -10.52 7.41
CA HIS A 46 4.67 -9.87 8.47
C HIS A 46 4.94 -10.52 9.83
N VAL A 47 4.91 -11.86 9.93
CA VAL A 47 5.22 -12.57 11.18
C VAL A 47 6.68 -12.33 11.59
N MET A 48 7.61 -12.34 10.63
CA MET A 48 9.02 -12.04 10.90
C MET A 48 9.25 -10.59 11.36
N LEU A 49 8.41 -9.64 10.96
CA LEU A 49 8.48 -8.25 11.41
C LEU A 49 8.11 -8.11 12.90
N THR A 50 7.21 -8.96 13.40
CA THR A 50 6.76 -8.94 14.80
C THR A 50 7.50 -9.93 15.69
N ALA A 51 8.33 -10.79 15.12
CA ALA A 51 9.00 -11.85 15.85
C ALA A 51 10.11 -11.29 16.75
N THR A 52 10.02 -11.58 18.05
CA THR A 52 11.00 -11.20 19.06
C THR A 52 11.76 -12.41 19.56
N ASP A 53 13.02 -12.20 19.95
CA ASP A 53 13.84 -13.19 20.64
C ASP A 53 13.42 -13.35 22.11
N GLU A 54 14.01 -14.31 22.82
CA GLU A 54 13.81 -14.55 24.27
C GLU A 54 14.15 -13.31 25.12
N CYS A 55 14.99 -12.41 24.61
CA CYS A 55 15.35 -11.13 25.22
C CYS A 55 14.36 -9.98 24.91
N GLY A 56 13.31 -10.22 24.11
CA GLY A 56 12.33 -9.20 23.72
C GLY A 56 12.78 -8.25 22.60
N GLU A 57 13.96 -8.46 22.02
CA GLU A 57 14.47 -7.73 20.86
C GLU A 57 13.94 -8.32 19.55
N LEU A 58 13.70 -7.48 18.54
CA LEU A 58 13.26 -7.94 17.21
C LEU A 58 14.34 -8.81 16.54
N LEU A 59 13.94 -9.96 15.99
CA LEU A 59 14.84 -10.88 15.30
C LEU A 59 15.51 -10.24 14.08
N LEU A 60 14.78 -9.39 13.37
CA LEU A 60 15.25 -8.64 12.20
C LEU A 60 14.62 -7.25 12.21
N LYS A 61 15.42 -6.20 12.04
CA LYS A 61 14.96 -4.81 12.18
C LYS A 61 14.59 -4.20 10.83
N ILE A 62 15.36 -4.50 9.78
CA ILE A 62 15.25 -3.80 8.49
C ILE A 62 14.76 -4.75 7.39
N MET A 63 15.21 -5.99 7.40
CA MET A 63 14.96 -6.99 6.35
C MET A 63 13.47 -7.27 6.12
N PRO A 64 12.61 -7.52 7.14
CA PRO A 64 11.20 -7.81 6.91
C PRO A 64 10.46 -6.62 6.31
N ARG A 65 10.81 -5.40 6.76
CA ARG A 65 10.24 -4.17 6.22
C ARG A 65 10.65 -3.94 4.77
N PHE A 66 11.92 -4.21 4.44
CA PHE A 66 12.40 -4.17 3.06
C PHE A 66 11.66 -5.19 2.18
N ALA A 67 11.52 -6.43 2.64
CA ALA A 67 10.82 -7.48 1.90
C ALA A 67 9.34 -7.13 1.67
N LEU A 68 8.63 -6.62 2.68
CA LEU A 68 7.24 -6.16 2.54
C LEU A 68 7.12 -4.98 1.56
N ASN A 69 8.07 -4.04 1.58
CA ASN A 69 8.09 -2.95 0.61
C ASN A 69 8.27 -3.47 -0.82
N VAL A 70 9.17 -4.43 -1.04
CA VAL A 70 9.38 -5.04 -2.36
C VAL A 70 8.13 -5.81 -2.80
N LEU A 71 7.48 -6.53 -1.90
CA LEU A 71 6.24 -7.26 -2.18
C LEU A 71 5.04 -6.34 -2.45
N SER A 72 5.09 -5.09 -2.00
CA SER A 72 4.07 -4.08 -2.29
C SER A 72 4.17 -3.52 -3.72
N LEU A 73 5.27 -3.78 -4.42
CA LEU A 73 5.45 -3.34 -5.79
C LEU A 73 4.61 -4.19 -6.73
N PRO A 74 3.91 -3.57 -7.70
CA PRO A 74 3.14 -4.30 -8.68
C PRO A 74 4.04 -5.21 -9.52
N HIS A 75 3.81 -6.52 -9.46
CA HIS A 75 4.70 -7.52 -10.05
C HIS A 75 4.54 -7.61 -11.59
N SER A 76 3.50 -7.01 -12.17
CA SER A 76 3.24 -7.11 -13.61
C SER A 76 2.48 -5.92 -14.19
N ASN A 77 2.79 -5.63 -15.46
CA ASN A 77 2.02 -4.70 -16.29
C ASN A 77 0.53 -5.09 -16.40
N ALA A 78 0.18 -6.35 -16.19
CA ALA A 78 -1.21 -6.81 -16.15
C ALA A 78 -2.05 -6.11 -15.07
N GLU A 79 -1.43 -5.64 -13.98
CA GLU A 79 -2.13 -4.88 -12.93
C GLU A 79 -2.47 -3.46 -13.41
N CYS A 80 -1.58 -2.84 -14.17
CA CYS A 80 -1.85 -1.57 -14.85
C CYS A 80 -2.99 -1.72 -15.87
N GLU A 81 -3.00 -2.81 -16.65
CA GLU A 81 -4.10 -3.11 -17.57
C GLU A 81 -5.44 -3.31 -16.86
N ARG A 82 -5.43 -3.94 -15.68
CA ARG A 82 -6.63 -4.07 -14.83
C ARG A 82 -7.14 -2.71 -14.38
N ILE A 83 -6.26 -1.76 -14.06
CA ILE A 83 -6.65 -0.37 -13.75
C ILE A 83 -7.23 0.30 -14.99
N PHE A 84 -6.60 0.17 -16.16
CA PHE A 84 -7.12 0.73 -17.41
C PHE A 84 -8.49 0.17 -17.79
N SER A 85 -8.74 -1.11 -17.56
CA SER A 85 -10.07 -1.71 -17.73
C SER A 85 -11.11 -1.03 -16.82
N LYS A 86 -10.77 -0.74 -15.55
CA LYS A 86 -11.65 0.02 -14.65
C LYS A 86 -11.87 1.45 -15.13
N VAL A 87 -10.82 2.12 -15.63
CA VAL A 87 -10.93 3.47 -16.23
C VAL A 87 -11.92 3.43 -17.41
N ASN A 88 -11.78 2.46 -18.31
CA ASN A 88 -12.65 2.32 -19.48
C ASN A 88 -14.11 2.03 -19.09
N ARG A 89 -14.37 1.37 -17.96
CA ARG A 89 -15.73 1.21 -17.44
C ARG A 89 -16.34 2.52 -16.92
N ILE A 90 -15.52 3.43 -16.40
CA ILE A 90 -15.96 4.75 -15.93
C ILE A 90 -16.13 5.70 -17.13
N LYS A 91 -15.17 5.67 -18.07
CA LYS A 91 -15.16 6.47 -19.29
C LYS A 91 -15.82 5.69 -20.43
N THR A 92 -17.15 5.71 -20.48
CA THR A 92 -17.90 5.15 -21.61
C THR A 92 -17.81 6.08 -22.83
N PRO A 93 -18.13 5.61 -24.05
CA PRO A 93 -18.15 6.46 -25.25
C PRO A 93 -19.04 7.70 -25.09
N LEU A 94 -20.14 7.59 -24.35
CA LEU A 94 -21.06 8.69 -24.05
C LEU A 94 -20.56 9.62 -22.91
N ARG A 95 -19.71 9.12 -22.01
CA ARG A 95 -19.18 9.82 -20.82
C ARG A 95 -17.65 9.86 -20.83
N ASN A 96 -17.07 10.26 -21.96
CA ASN A 96 -15.62 10.34 -22.15
C ASN A 96 -15.00 11.57 -21.47
N ARG A 97 -15.71 12.72 -21.45
CA ARG A 97 -15.16 14.01 -21.01
C ARG A 97 -15.20 14.20 -19.49
N LEU A 98 -14.66 13.24 -18.74
CA LEU A 98 -14.49 13.37 -17.29
C LEU A 98 -13.11 13.92 -16.96
N VAL A 99 -13.07 14.90 -16.07
CA VAL A 99 -11.81 15.39 -15.50
C VAL A 99 -11.17 14.31 -14.62
N VAL A 100 -9.84 14.27 -14.60
CA VAL A 100 -9.06 13.30 -13.83
C VAL A 100 -9.50 13.16 -12.36
N PRO A 101 -9.72 14.24 -11.58
CA PRO A 101 -10.15 14.10 -10.18
C PRO A 101 -11.50 13.40 -10.05
N THR A 102 -12.43 13.59 -10.99
CA THR A 102 -13.72 12.88 -10.99
C THR A 102 -13.54 11.39 -11.28
N VAL A 103 -12.68 11.04 -12.25
CA VAL A 103 -12.37 9.64 -12.56
C VAL A 103 -11.72 8.95 -11.36
N LEU A 104 -10.76 9.62 -10.72
CA LEU A 104 -10.10 9.14 -9.50
C LEU A 104 -11.12 8.97 -8.36
N GLY A 105 -11.98 9.96 -8.13
CA GLY A 105 -13.04 9.89 -7.12
C GLY A 105 -13.99 8.70 -7.34
N CYS A 106 -14.41 8.45 -8.58
CA CYS A 106 -15.22 7.28 -8.91
C CYS A 106 -14.48 5.95 -8.63
N MET A 107 -13.18 5.86 -8.93
CA MET A 107 -12.40 4.68 -8.63
C MET A 107 -12.26 4.46 -7.12
N LEU A 108 -11.89 5.49 -6.37
CA LEU A 108 -11.72 5.43 -4.92
C LEU A 108 -13.02 5.06 -4.23
N ALA A 109 -14.15 5.64 -4.65
CA ALA A 109 -15.47 5.27 -4.15
C ALA A 109 -15.81 3.80 -4.44
N SER A 110 -15.50 3.30 -5.64
CA SER A 110 -15.72 1.89 -5.97
C SER A 110 -14.83 0.94 -5.15
N GLN A 111 -13.62 1.38 -4.79
CA GLN A 111 -12.68 0.60 -3.99
C GLN A 111 -13.03 0.63 -2.50
N SER A 112 -13.48 1.77 -1.98
CA SER A 112 -13.86 1.92 -0.56
C SER A 112 -15.02 1.00 -0.20
N VAL A 113 -16.04 0.90 -1.07
CA VAL A 113 -17.17 -0.03 -0.90
C VAL A 113 -16.70 -1.49 -0.84
N ARG A 114 -15.72 -1.85 -1.67
CA ARG A 114 -15.17 -3.22 -1.73
C ARG A 114 -14.23 -3.55 -0.57
N ARG A 115 -13.52 -2.55 -0.03
CA ARG A 115 -12.58 -2.72 1.09
C ARG A 115 -13.27 -3.20 2.36
N GLY A 116 -14.52 -2.80 2.58
CA GLY A 116 -15.33 -3.26 3.71
C GLY A 116 -15.94 -4.66 3.55
N GLY A 117 -15.56 -5.43 2.53
CA GLY A 117 -16.15 -6.74 2.22
C GLY A 117 -17.61 -6.68 1.74
N SER A 118 -18.18 -5.47 1.62
CA SER A 118 -19.55 -5.25 1.19
C SER A 118 -19.67 -5.12 -0.34
N CYS A 119 -20.81 -5.58 -0.87
CA CYS A 119 -21.24 -5.28 -2.23
C CYS A 119 -22.00 -3.94 -2.24
N CYS A 120 -22.27 -3.38 -3.42
CA CYS A 120 -23.07 -2.15 -3.57
C CYS A 120 -24.45 -2.22 -2.89
N THR A 121 -24.96 -3.42 -2.63
CA THR A 121 -26.23 -3.68 -1.95
C THR A 121 -26.12 -3.77 -0.43
N SER A 122 -24.94 -4.08 0.11
CA SER A 122 -24.72 -4.28 1.55
C SER A 122 -23.84 -3.21 2.19
N PHE A 123 -23.45 -2.19 1.42
CA PHE A 123 -22.64 -1.09 1.93
C PHE A 123 -23.36 -0.33 3.04
N ARG A 124 -22.76 -0.33 4.23
CA ARG A 124 -23.22 0.49 5.36
C ARG A 124 -22.19 1.59 5.60
N PRO A 125 -22.55 2.87 5.39
CA PRO A 125 -21.63 3.97 5.61
C PRO A 125 -21.32 4.12 7.11
N ASP A 126 -20.04 4.34 7.40
CA ASP A 126 -19.58 4.62 8.76
C ASP A 126 -20.11 5.98 9.27
N VAL A 127 -20.11 6.17 10.59
CA VAL A 127 -20.59 7.40 11.24
C VAL A 127 -19.80 8.62 10.75
N ASP A 128 -18.49 8.50 10.56
CA ASP A 128 -17.65 9.58 10.02
C ASP A 128 -17.97 9.88 8.55
N LEU A 129 -18.32 8.86 7.76
CA LEU A 129 -18.74 9.09 6.38
C LEU A 129 -20.07 9.85 6.34
N LYS A 130 -21.02 9.52 7.21
CA LYS A 130 -22.31 10.21 7.27
C LYS A 130 -22.17 11.67 7.68
N SER A 131 -21.30 11.99 8.65
CA SER A 131 -21.10 13.37 9.11
C SER A 131 -20.54 14.27 8.00
N ARG A 132 -19.61 13.74 7.19
CA ARG A 132 -19.00 14.46 6.06
C ARG A 132 -19.93 14.64 4.87
N TYR A 133 -20.91 13.75 4.69
CA TYR A 133 -21.87 13.79 3.58
C TYR A 133 -23.15 14.59 3.92
N THR A 134 -22.98 15.75 4.57
CA THR A 134 -24.07 16.67 4.88
C THR A 134 -24.28 17.64 3.71
N ALA A 135 -25.52 18.09 3.47
CA ALA A 135 -25.85 19.04 2.41
C ALA A 135 -24.99 20.32 2.47
N ARG A 136 -24.68 20.80 3.69
CA ARG A 136 -23.77 21.92 3.93
C ARG A 136 -22.35 21.68 3.42
N THR A 137 -21.85 20.45 3.47
CA THR A 137 -20.48 20.11 3.03
C THR A 137 -20.41 19.82 1.54
N ILE A 138 -21.44 19.18 0.98
CA ILE A 138 -21.46 18.78 -0.45
C ILE A 138 -21.87 19.95 -1.35
N TYR A 139 -22.81 20.79 -0.90
CA TYR A 139 -23.40 21.87 -1.70
C TYR A 139 -23.16 23.26 -1.11
N GLY A 140 -22.61 23.36 0.10
CA GLY A 140 -22.14 24.63 0.63
C GLY A 140 -20.82 24.98 -0.03
N GLY A 141 -20.89 25.74 -1.12
CA GLY A 141 -19.72 26.41 -1.69
C GLY A 141 -18.98 27.21 -0.62
N GLU A 142 -17.67 27.30 -0.80
CA GLU A 142 -16.67 27.88 0.11
C GLU A 142 -17.19 28.98 1.06
N ALA A 143 -17.00 28.73 2.36
CA ALA A 143 -16.65 29.79 3.28
C ALA A 143 -15.16 29.61 3.63
N ALA A 144 -14.26 30.06 2.74
CA ALA A 144 -12.84 30.36 3.03
C ALA A 144 -12.09 30.91 1.80
N GLU A 145 -12.61 31.94 1.14
CA GLU A 145 -11.77 32.98 0.54
C GLU A 145 -12.15 34.28 1.23
N ALA A 146 -11.54 34.55 2.39
CA ALA A 146 -11.60 35.84 3.07
C ALA A 146 -10.27 36.08 3.80
N GLU A 147 -9.63 37.19 3.39
CA GLU A 147 -8.63 37.96 4.12
C GLU A 147 -7.16 37.47 4.10
N GLU A 148 -6.48 37.75 2.99
CA GLU A 148 -5.10 38.26 3.03
C GLU A 148 -4.96 39.39 1.98
N GLU A 149 -5.32 40.61 2.39
CA GLU A 149 -4.70 41.86 1.90
C GLU A 149 -4.76 42.94 3.00
#